data_AF-A0A6N2UMF5-F1
#
_entry.id   AF-A0A6N2UMF5-F1
#
_cell.length_a   1.000
_cell.length_b   1.000
_cell.length_c   1.000
_cell.angle_alpha   90.00
_cell.angle_beta   90.00
_cell.angle_gamma   90.00
#
_symmetry.space_group_name_H-M   'P 1'
#
loop_
_entity.id
_entity.type
_entity.pdbx_description
1 polymer ?
#
loop_
_entity_poly.entity_id
_entity_poly.type
_entity_poly.pdbx_seq_one_letter_code
_entity_poly.pdbx_strand_id
1 'polypeptide(L)' 'MYDEIEGVEKKEFLNSFVEQVDIYEQEQPDGKFLKHIKFHFPVYFGDRETQELCWVNESTVETVVLMSKVNPNK' A
#
# COMPACT_ATOMS: atom_id res chain seq x y z
N MET A 1 9.97 -20.18 10.54
CA MET A 1 9.55 -19.04 11.37
C MET A 1 8.05 -18.76 11.28
N TYR A 2 7.46 -18.41 10.13
CA TYR A 2 5.99 -18.21 10.04
C TYR A 2 5.18 -19.52 10.15
N ASP A 3 5.68 -20.62 9.58
CA ASP A 3 4.99 -21.91 9.60
C ASP A 3 4.94 -22.57 10.99
N GLU A 4 5.87 -22.19 11.89
CA GLU A 4 6.08 -22.81 13.20
C GLU A 4 5.18 -22.25 14.31
N ILE A 5 4.44 -21.18 14.05
CA ILE A 5 3.56 -20.53 15.03
C ILE A 5 2.15 -21.15 14.93
N GLU A 6 1.60 -21.63 16.04
CA GLU A 6 0.24 -22.20 16.12
C GLU A 6 -0.84 -21.12 15.88
N GLY A 7 -2.02 -21.54 15.39
CA GLY A 7 -2.99 -20.65 14.70
C GLY A 7 -3.52 -19.45 15.49
N VAL A 8 -3.57 -19.51 16.82
CA VAL A 8 -3.99 -18.37 17.67
C VAL A 8 -2.89 -17.32 17.77
N GLU A 9 -1.65 -17.77 17.99
CA GLU A 9 -0.48 -16.89 18.09
C GLU A 9 -0.17 -16.22 16.74
N LYS A 10 -0.42 -16.90 15.62
CA LYS A 10 -0.27 -16.32 14.27
C LYS A 10 -1.08 -15.04 14.11
N LYS A 11 -2.30 -14.99 14.64
CA LYS A 11 -3.18 -13.82 14.47
C LYS A 11 -2.73 -12.64 15.32
N GLU A 12 -2.35 -12.88 16.58
CA GLU A 12 -1.82 -11.84 17.46
C GLU A 12 -0.46 -11.33 16.98
N PHE A 13 0.39 -12.24 16.51
CA PHE A 13 1.69 -11.89 15.92
C PHE A 13 1.53 -11.04 14.66
N LEU A 14 0.63 -11.41 13.74
CA LEU A 14 0.30 -10.61 12.56
C LEU A 14 -0.21 -9.22 12.94
N ASN A 15 -1.10 -9.14 13.93
CA ASN A 15 -1.62 -7.86 14.41
C ASN A 15 -0.50 -6.96 14.97
N SER A 16 0.53 -7.54 15.59
CA SER A 16 1.66 -6.77 16.14
C SER A 16 2.53 -6.06 15.08
N PHE A 17 2.44 -6.49 13.82
CA PHE A 17 3.21 -5.91 12.72
C PHE A 17 2.47 -4.85 11.93
N VAL A 18 1.15 -4.82 12.07
CA VAL A 18 0.28 -4.02 11.23
C VAL A 18 -0.13 -2.77 12.01
N GLU A 19 0.28 -1.62 11.50
CA GLU A 19 -0.11 -0.31 12.02
C GLU A 19 -1.57 0.00 11.67
N GLN A 20 -1.97 -0.29 10.44
CA GLN A 20 -3.31 0.02 9.93
C GLN A 20 -3.72 -0.95 8.82
N VAL A 21 -5.00 -1.33 8.82
CA VAL A 21 -5.66 -2.06 7.73
C VAL A 21 -6.90 -1.32 7.30
N ASP A 22 -6.96 -1.00 6.00
CA ASP A 22 -8.15 -0.44 5.36
C ASP A 22 -8.81 -1.52 4.50
N ILE A 23 -10.12 -1.70 4.65
CA ILE A 23 -10.90 -2.67 3.88
C ILE A 23 -11.92 -1.97 2.97
N TYR A 24 -12.30 -2.65 1.88
CA TYR A 24 -13.43 -2.23 1.07
C TYR A 24 -14.73 -2.44 1.85
N GLU A 25 -15.61 -1.44 1.82
CA GLU A 25 -16.93 -1.53 2.48
C GLU A 25 -17.85 -2.51 1.75
N GLN A 26 -17.59 -2.75 0.46
CA GLN A 26 -18.33 -3.68 -0.40
C GLN A 26 -17.36 -4.68 -1.03
N GLU A 27 -17.82 -5.91 -1.21
CA GLU A 27 -17.05 -6.95 -1.91
C GLU A 27 -16.71 -6.48 -3.34
N GLN A 28 -15.43 -6.53 -3.67
CA GLN A 28 -14.99 -6.20 -5.02
C GLN A 28 -15.31 -7.37 -5.97
N PRO A 29 -15.58 -7.11 -7.26
CA PRO A 29 -15.85 -8.16 -8.25
C PRO A 29 -14.71 -9.18 -8.41
N ASP A 30 -13.49 -8.81 -8.04
CA ASP A 30 -12.28 -9.64 -8.05
C ASP A 30 -12.03 -10.37 -6.71
N GLY A 31 -12.95 -10.26 -5.75
CA GLY A 31 -12.85 -10.89 -4.43
C GLY A 31 -11.87 -10.19 -3.46
N LYS A 32 -11.29 -9.04 -3.84
CA LYS A 32 -10.42 -8.29 -2.93
C LYS A 32 -11.24 -7.58 -1.86
N PHE A 33 -10.79 -7.70 -0.62
CA PHE A 33 -11.38 -6.99 0.52
C PHE A 33 -10.39 -6.01 1.18
N LEU A 34 -9.09 -6.13 0.91
CA LEU A 34 -8.05 -5.23 1.42
C LEU A 34 -7.82 -4.07 0.45
N LYS A 35 -7.96 -2.83 0.95
CA LYS A 35 -7.59 -1.60 0.22
C LYS A 35 -6.12 -1.28 0.42
N HIS A 36 -5.71 -1.25 1.68
CA HIS A 36 -4.41 -0.76 2.08
C HIS A 36 -3.99 -1.41 3.40
N ILE A 37 -2.70 -1.71 3.51
CA ILE A 37 -2.09 -2.18 4.75
C ILE A 37 -0.79 -1.41 4.98
N LYS A 38 -0.63 -0.91 6.21
CA LYS A 38 0.57 -0.23 6.67
C LYS A 38 1.23 -1.05 7.77
N PHE A 39 2.53 -1.25 7.65
CA PHE A 39 3.33 -1.98 8.63
C PHE A 39 4.08 -1.00 9.54
N HIS A 40 4.40 -1.45 10.76
CA HIS A 40 5.23 -0.68 11.69
C HIS A 40 6.70 -0.56 11.25
N PHE A 41 7.12 -1.36 10.27
CA PHE A 41 8.47 -1.37 9.72
C PHE A 41 8.46 -1.76 8.23
N PRO A 42 9.54 -1.46 7.48
CA PRO A 42 9.67 -1.88 6.09
C PRO A 42 9.63 -3.40 5.95
N VAL A 43 8.83 -3.89 5.00
CA VAL A 43 8.72 -5.31 4.64
C VAL A 43 9.17 -5.51 3.19
N TYR A 44 9.68 -6.70 2.89
CA TYR A 44 9.96 -7.09 1.51
C TYR A 44 8.71 -7.72 0.88
N PHE A 45 8.29 -7.17 -0.26
CA PHE A 45 7.21 -7.72 -1.08
C PHE A 45 7.70 -7.89 -2.52
N GLY A 46 7.91 -9.14 -2.93
CA GLY A 46 8.64 -9.45 -4.17
C GLY A 46 10.07 -8.92 -4.10
N ASP A 47 10.47 -8.13 -5.09
CA ASP A 47 11.81 -7.52 -5.16
C ASP A 47 11.87 -6.09 -4.59
N ARG A 48 10.83 -5.65 -3.87
CA ARG A 48 10.72 -4.28 -3.34
C ARG A 48 10.63 -4.26 -1.83
N GLU A 49 11.35 -3.32 -1.23
CA GLU A 49 11.18 -2.94 0.17
C GLU A 49 10.11 -1.84 0.25
N THR A 50 9.06 -2.07 1.03
CA THR A 50 7.98 -1.09 1.22
C THR A 50 7.41 -1.22 2.63
N GLN A 51 6.91 -0.13 3.18
CA GLN A 51 6.18 -0.14 4.45
C GLN A 51 4.66 -0.18 4.24
N GLU A 52 4.21 0.07 3.01
CA GLU A 52 2.80 0.19 2.65
C GLU A 52 2.51 -0.61 1.37
N LEU A 53 1.36 -1.28 1.36
CA LEU A 53 0.83 -1.91 0.15
C LEU A 53 -0.57 -1.34 -0.10
N CYS A 54 -0.76 -0.74 -1.26
CA CYS A 54 -2.01 -0.13 -1.70
C CYS A 54 -2.53 -0.83 -2.95
N TRP A 55 -3.75 -1.33 -2.88
CA TRP A 55 -4.46 -1.98 -3.99
C TRP A 55 -5.56 -1.10 -4.58
N VAL A 56 -5.66 0.15 -4.13
CA VAL A 56 -6.57 1.12 -4.73
C VAL A 56 -6.06 1.46 -6.12
N ASN A 57 -6.88 1.20 -7.14
CA ASN A 57 -6.53 1.37 -8.56
C ASN A 57 -6.31 2.85 -8.97
N GLU A 58 -6.52 3.81 -8.07
CA GLU A 58 -6.40 5.24 -8.31
C GLU A 58 -5.25 5.83 -7.48
N SER A 59 -4.01 5.73 -8.00
CA SER A 59 -2.93 6.64 -7.58
C SER A 59 -2.44 7.37 -8.81
N THR A 60 -3.03 8.52 -9.10
CA THR A 60 -2.53 9.43 -10.14
C THR A 60 -1.49 10.33 -9.49
N VAL A 61 -0.22 10.19 -9.88
CA VAL A 61 0.82 11.16 -9.51
C VAL A 61 0.61 12.41 -10.36
N GLU A 62 0.12 13.48 -9.75
CA GLU A 62 -0.10 14.76 -10.42
C GLU A 62 1.18 15.62 -10.39
N THR A 63 1.48 16.31 -11.49
CA THR A 63 2.60 17.26 -11.58
C THR A 63 2.12 18.57 -12.18
N VAL A 64 2.31 19.68 -11.47
CA VAL A 64 1.99 21.03 -11.95
C VAL A 64 3.21 21.60 -12.67
N VAL A 65 3.07 21.92 -13.97
CA VAL A 65 4.12 22.57 -14.77
C VAL A 65 3.62 23.90 -15.31
N LEU A 66 4.36 24.99 -15.04
CA LEU A 66 4.09 26.29 -15.64
C LEU A 66 4.72 26.34 -17.04
N MET A 67 3.90 26.23 -18.09
CA MET A 67 4.33 26.52 -19.45
C MET A 67 4.29 28.02 -19.69
N SER A 68 5.44 28.62 -19.98
CA SER A 68 5.53 30.02 -20.42
C SER A 68 6.08 30.08 -21.84
N LYS A 69 5.48 30.95 -22.67
CA LYS A 69 5.98 31.20 -24.03
C LYS A 69 7.26 32.03 -23.94
N VAL A 70 8.39 31.45 -24.31
CA VAL A 70 9.63 32.22 -24.51
C VAL A 70 9.45 33.10 -25.75
N ASN A 71 9.70 34.39 -25.60
CA ASN A 71 9.70 35.30 -26.74
C ASN A 71 11.12 35.33 -27.31
N PRO A 72 11.37 34.77 -28.51
CA PRO A 72 12.73 34.58 -29.03
C PRO A 72 13.44 35.88 -29.46
N ASN A 73 12.77 37.03 -29.36
CA ASN A 73 13.24 38.33 -29.86
C ASN A 73 13.37 39.39 -28.74
N LYS A 74 13.80 39.00 -27.53
CA LYS A 74 14.08 39.92 -26.43
C LYS A 74 15.55 39.96 -26.08
#